data_AF-A0A536KB58-F1
#
_entry.id   AF-A0A536KB58-F1
#
_cell.length_a   1.000
_cell.length_b   1.000
_cell.length_c   1.000
_cell.angle_alpha   90.00
_cell.angle_beta   90.00
_cell.angle_gamma   90.00
#
_symmetry.space_group_name_H-M   'P 1'
#
loop_
_entity.id
_entity.type
_entity.pdbx_description
1 polymer ?
#
loop_
_entity_poly.entity_id
_entity_poly.type
_entity_poly.pdbx_seq_one_letter_code
_entity_poly.pdbx_strand_id
1 'polypeptide(L)'
;MKKLLLLLPVVLVLLSTSTVFASGKPERAFAPIPQPLVISGSCSFDVDATVVKNNEYFKTFIDANGNLVRQLVNGSLVVTFTNLSNRHAITVNISGPGYATFYADGSFIQRFEGNAAIFLPNLFILTSGRVDLKTFPDGSSVIVRMSGSQRDVCALIS
;
A
#
# COMPACT_ATOMS: atom_id res chain seq x y z
N MET A 1 -39.85 4.91 16.38
CA MET A 1 -40.07 4.90 14.93
C MET A 1 -38.71 5.01 14.24
N LYS A 2 -38.24 3.91 13.65
CA LYS A 2 -36.91 3.80 13.02
C LYS A 2 -36.89 4.66 11.74
N LYS A 3 -36.12 5.75 11.72
CA LYS A 3 -35.73 6.40 10.47
C LYS A 3 -34.57 5.60 9.88
N LEU A 4 -34.89 4.79 8.89
CA LEU A 4 -33.94 4.06 8.08
C LEU A 4 -33.20 5.09 7.19
N LEU A 5 -32.07 5.61 7.66
CA LEU A 5 -31.12 6.30 6.78
C LEU A 5 -30.41 5.23 5.95
N LEU A 6 -30.80 5.10 4.69
CA LEU A 6 -29.97 4.43 3.69
C LEU A 6 -28.70 5.26 3.48
N LEU A 7 -27.60 4.81 4.08
CA LEU A 7 -26.25 5.22 3.69
C LEU A 7 -25.95 4.56 2.35
N LEU A 8 -26.15 5.30 1.27
CA LEU A 8 -25.66 4.94 -0.06
C LEU A 8 -24.12 4.94 0.00
N PRO A 9 -23.41 3.85 -0.33
CA PRO A 9 -21.97 3.94 -0.53
C PRO A 9 -21.75 4.82 -1.77
N VAL A 10 -20.98 5.90 -1.59
CA VAL A 10 -20.47 6.69 -2.71
C VAL A 10 -19.49 5.79 -3.46
N VAL A 11 -20.01 5.06 -4.45
CA VAL A 11 -19.19 4.39 -5.45
C VAL A 11 -18.68 5.49 -6.37
N LEU A 12 -17.42 5.88 -6.19
CA LEU A 12 -16.73 6.79 -7.09
C LEU A 12 -16.46 6.04 -8.41
N VAL A 13 -17.45 5.99 -9.30
CA VAL A 13 -17.27 5.55 -10.68
C VAL A 13 -16.57 6.68 -11.42
N LEU A 14 -15.25 6.59 -11.53
CA LEU A 14 -14.48 7.38 -12.50
C LEU A 14 -14.90 6.92 -13.89
N LEU A 15 -15.77 7.69 -14.57
CA LEU A 15 -15.97 7.57 -16.01
C LEU A 15 -14.73 8.10 -16.73
N SER A 16 -13.67 7.29 -16.79
CA SER A 16 -12.58 7.50 -17.72
C SER A 16 -13.02 7.01 -19.11
N THR A 17 -13.15 7.94 -20.06
CA THR A 17 -13.26 7.59 -21.48
C THR A 17 -11.96 6.92 -21.90
N SER A 18 -11.93 5.60 -21.88
CA SER A 18 -10.78 4.80 -22.30
C SER A 18 -10.58 4.95 -23.80
N THR A 19 -9.68 5.85 -24.21
CA THR A 19 -9.05 5.73 -25.52
C THR A 19 -8.16 4.49 -25.47
N VAL A 20 -8.59 3.44 -26.18
CA VAL A 20 -7.81 2.21 -26.36
C VAL A 20 -6.52 2.58 -27.08
N PHE A 21 -5.46 2.85 -26.33
CA PHE A 21 -4.13 3.01 -26.90
C PHE A 21 -3.56 1.62 -27.16
N ALA A 22 -3.60 1.24 -28.44
CA ALA A 22 -2.96 0.06 -29.01
C ALA A 22 -1.42 0.21 -29.00
N SER A 23 -0.83 0.38 -27.83
CA SER A 23 0.58 0.14 -27.61
C SER A 23 0.67 -0.73 -26.37
N GLY A 24 0.98 -2.01 -26.54
CA GLY A 24 1.17 -2.99 -25.45
C GLY A 24 2.35 -2.68 -24.52
N LYS A 25 2.71 -1.40 -24.36
CA LYS A 25 3.70 -0.91 -23.39
C LYS A 25 2.98 -0.67 -22.07
N PRO A 26 3.51 -1.17 -20.95
CA PRO A 26 2.95 -0.89 -19.63
C PRO A 26 2.82 0.61 -19.40
N GLU A 27 1.65 1.06 -18.97
CA GLU A 27 1.44 2.45 -18.59
C GLU A 27 2.33 2.78 -17.40
N ARG A 28 3.15 3.82 -17.54
CA ARG A 28 3.98 4.34 -16.46
C ARG A 28 3.38 5.64 -15.94
N ALA A 29 2.88 5.61 -14.70
CA ALA A 29 2.29 6.77 -14.05
C ALA A 29 2.99 7.05 -12.72
N PHE A 30 3.03 8.30 -12.29
CA PHE A 30 3.49 8.65 -10.95
C PHE A 30 2.63 7.93 -9.89
N ALA A 31 3.23 7.47 -8.80
CA ALA A 31 2.56 6.80 -7.70
C ALA A 31 2.35 7.78 -6.53
N PRO A 32 1.25 8.56 -6.50
CA PRO A 32 1.00 9.48 -5.41
C PRO A 32 0.66 8.73 -4.12
N ILE A 33 1.11 9.27 -3.00
CA ILE A 33 0.69 8.84 -1.66
C ILE A 33 -0.16 9.96 -1.10
N PRO A 34 -1.46 9.75 -0.84
CA PRO A 34 -2.33 10.75 -0.23
C PRO A 34 -1.77 11.23 1.11
N GLN A 35 -1.93 12.53 1.39
CA GLN A 35 -1.57 13.17 2.66
C GLN A 35 -2.73 14.04 3.14
N PRO A 36 -2.99 14.12 4.46
CA PRO A 36 -2.28 13.43 5.55
C PRO A 36 -2.53 11.91 5.55
N LEU A 37 -1.58 11.15 6.11
CA LEU A 37 -1.71 9.69 6.28
C LEU A 37 -1.47 9.33 7.74
N VAL A 38 -2.54 8.94 8.43
CA VAL A 38 -2.50 8.44 9.81
C VAL A 38 -2.76 6.94 9.80
N ILE A 39 -1.84 6.18 10.41
CA ILE A 39 -1.92 4.73 10.56
C ILE A 39 -2.40 4.44 11.98
N SER A 40 -3.64 3.97 12.09
CA SER A 40 -4.28 3.60 13.35
C SER A 40 -4.39 2.08 13.51
N GLY A 41 -4.35 1.60 14.76
CA GLY A 41 -4.56 0.19 15.09
C GLY A 41 -3.42 -0.77 14.70
N SER A 42 -2.32 -0.26 14.12
CA SER A 42 -1.10 -1.06 13.90
C SER A 42 -0.16 -1.04 15.11
N CYS A 43 -0.13 0.09 15.82
CA CYS A 43 0.48 0.25 17.15
C CYS A 43 -0.62 0.54 18.19
N SER A 44 -0.26 0.60 19.48
CA SER A 44 -1.17 1.05 20.55
C SER A 44 -1.44 2.57 20.54
N PHE A 45 -0.87 3.29 19.58
CA PHE A 45 -0.99 4.72 19.35
C PHE A 45 -1.09 4.99 17.85
N ASP A 46 -1.60 6.17 17.48
CA ASP A 46 -1.65 6.60 16.09
C ASP A 46 -0.27 7.06 15.59
N VAL A 47 0.07 6.65 14.36
CA VAL A 47 1.33 7.01 13.71
C VAL A 47 1.04 7.89 12.50
N ASP A 48 1.57 9.11 12.50
CA ASP A 48 1.60 9.94 11.30
C ASP A 48 2.73 9.50 10.36
N ALA A 49 2.40 9.29 9.09
CA ALA A 49 3.32 8.91 8.03
C ALA A 49 3.49 10.06 7.04
N THR A 50 4.45 10.94 7.34
CA THR A 50 4.78 12.10 6.51
C THR A 50 5.74 11.69 5.38
N VAL A 51 5.34 11.93 4.13
CA VAL A 51 6.18 11.67 2.96
C VAL A 51 7.25 12.75 2.83
N VAL A 52 8.53 12.37 2.98
CA VAL A 52 9.68 13.27 2.85
C VAL A 52 10.16 13.35 1.40
N LYS A 53 10.13 12.22 0.70
CA LYS A 53 10.50 12.12 -0.72
C LYS A 53 9.67 11.04 -1.37
N ASN A 54 9.06 11.37 -2.51
CA ASN A 54 8.40 10.40 -3.36
C ASN A 54 8.79 10.66 -4.83
N ASN A 55 9.40 9.65 -5.45
CA ASN A 55 9.63 9.58 -6.89
C ASN A 55 9.33 8.15 -7.38
N GLU A 56 8.24 7.59 -6.90
CA GLU A 56 7.75 6.27 -7.28
C GLU A 56 6.85 6.35 -8.51
N TYR A 57 6.88 5.27 -9.29
CA TYR A 57 6.05 5.12 -10.47
C TYR A 57 5.43 3.74 -10.49
N PHE A 58 4.15 3.70 -10.86
CA PHE A 58 3.49 2.47 -11.23
C PHE A 58 3.86 2.08 -12.65
N LYS A 59 3.99 0.78 -12.90
CA LYS A 59 3.90 0.16 -14.21
C LYS A 59 2.74 -0.81 -14.19
N THR A 60 1.73 -0.56 -15.01
CA THR A 60 0.47 -1.31 -15.02
C THR A 60 0.43 -2.27 -16.20
N PHE A 61 0.05 -3.52 -15.95
CA PHE A 61 -0.04 -4.58 -16.94
C PHE A 61 -1.49 -5.09 -16.97
N ILE A 62 -2.09 -5.01 -18.15
CA ILE A 62 -3.45 -5.47 -18.44
C ILE A 62 -3.40 -6.68 -19.39
N ASP A 63 -4.34 -7.61 -19.24
CA ASP A 63 -4.52 -8.73 -20.17
C ASP A 63 -5.23 -8.30 -21.47
N ALA A 64 -5.43 -9.26 -22.38
CA ALA A 64 -6.11 -9.02 -23.65
C ALA A 64 -7.58 -8.60 -23.51
N ASN A 65 -8.20 -8.88 -22.35
CA ASN A 65 -9.57 -8.51 -22.02
C ASN A 65 -9.63 -7.16 -21.28
N GLY A 66 -8.50 -6.49 -21.05
CA GLY A 66 -8.41 -5.22 -20.34
C GLY A 66 -8.37 -5.35 -18.81
N ASN A 67 -8.24 -6.56 -18.26
CA ASN A 67 -8.19 -6.75 -16.81
C ASN A 67 -6.80 -6.42 -16.26
N LEU A 68 -6.75 -5.75 -15.12
CA LEU A 68 -5.51 -5.55 -14.37
C LEU A 68 -5.00 -6.90 -13.85
N VAL A 69 -3.82 -7.34 -14.32
CA VAL A 69 -3.22 -8.61 -13.89
C VAL A 69 -1.96 -8.42 -13.05
N ARG A 70 -1.24 -7.31 -13.27
CA ARG A 70 -0.04 -7.00 -12.50
C ARG A 70 0.20 -5.50 -12.41
N GLN A 71 0.72 -5.06 -11.28
CA GLN A 71 1.25 -3.72 -11.11
C GLN A 71 2.62 -3.79 -10.44
N LEU A 72 3.54 -2.97 -10.89
CA LEU A 72 4.85 -2.79 -10.27
C LEU A 72 4.94 -1.37 -9.76
N VAL A 73 5.45 -1.17 -8.55
CA VAL A 73 5.84 0.15 -8.04
C VAL A 73 7.32 0.13 -7.75
N ASN A 74 8.03 1.14 -8.25
CA ASN A 74 9.45 1.32 -7.94
C ASN A 74 9.86 2.80 -8.04
N GLY A 75 10.98 3.13 -7.41
CA GLY A 75 11.49 4.49 -7.38
C GLY A 75 12.16 4.77 -6.05
N SER A 76 11.97 5.99 -5.53
CA SER A 76 12.45 6.33 -4.19
C SER A 76 11.31 6.82 -3.31
N LEU A 77 11.20 6.24 -2.13
CA LEU A 77 10.28 6.64 -1.08
C LEU A 77 11.01 6.77 0.25
N VAL A 78 10.90 7.94 0.87
CA VAL A 78 11.40 8.23 2.23
C VAL A 78 10.25 8.80 3.03
N VAL A 79 9.99 8.22 4.20
CA VAL A 79 8.87 8.57 5.08
C VAL A 79 9.38 8.82 6.49
N THR A 80 8.81 9.81 7.15
CA THR A 80 8.94 9.99 8.59
C THR A 80 7.70 9.41 9.27
N PHE A 81 7.91 8.40 10.12
CA PHE A 81 6.88 7.85 10.98
C PHE A 81 6.98 8.52 12.35
N THR A 82 5.90 9.18 12.78
CA THR A 82 5.83 9.93 14.04
C THR A 82 4.73 9.36 14.91
N ASN A 83 5.07 8.94 16.13
CA ASN A 83 4.07 8.62 17.14
C ASN A 83 3.39 9.91 17.60
N LEU A 84 2.06 9.98 17.42
CA LEU A 84 1.30 11.19 17.73
C LEU A 84 1.13 11.43 19.24
N SER A 85 1.34 10.43 20.10
CA SER A 85 1.18 10.57 21.55
C SER A 85 2.40 11.18 22.25
N ASN A 86 3.62 10.86 21.79
CA ASN A 86 4.88 11.26 22.43
C ASN A 86 5.81 12.10 21.52
N ARG A 87 5.46 12.23 20.23
CA ARG A 87 6.24 12.93 19.19
C ARG A 87 7.59 12.29 18.83
N HIS A 88 7.88 11.08 19.31
CA HIS A 88 9.03 10.30 18.83
C HIS A 88 8.83 9.94 17.36
N ALA A 89 9.91 10.04 16.58
CA ALA A 89 9.86 9.84 15.15
C ALA A 89 11.13 9.17 14.61
N ILE A 90 10.96 8.42 13.53
CA ILE A 90 12.04 7.89 12.71
C ILE A 90 11.82 8.26 11.25
N THR A 91 12.89 8.62 10.56
CA THR A 91 12.87 8.83 9.10
C THR A 91 13.57 7.66 8.43
N VAL A 92 12.87 7.00 7.51
CA VAL A 92 13.32 5.75 6.92
C VAL A 92 13.14 5.75 5.40
N ASN A 93 14.09 5.11 4.72
CA ASN A 93 13.98 4.80 3.31
C ASN A 93 13.22 3.47 3.16
N ILE A 94 12.09 3.51 2.46
CA ILE A 94 11.24 2.36 2.14
C ILE A 94 11.07 2.20 0.62
N SER A 95 12.15 2.45 -0.13
CA SER A 95 12.18 2.47 -1.60
C SER A 95 12.20 1.08 -2.25
N GLY A 96 12.02 0.02 -1.47
CA GLY A 96 11.99 -1.34 -1.99
C GLY A 96 10.87 -1.53 -3.02
N PRO A 97 11.12 -2.19 -4.16
CA PRO A 97 10.09 -2.36 -5.17
C PRO A 97 8.93 -3.21 -4.63
N GLY A 98 7.73 -2.84 -5.07
CA GLY A 98 6.49 -3.57 -4.82
C GLY A 98 5.93 -4.20 -6.10
N TYR A 99 5.31 -5.36 -5.96
CA TYR A 99 4.69 -6.10 -7.06
C TYR A 99 3.32 -6.59 -6.61
N ALA A 100 2.25 -6.13 -7.26
CA ALA A 100 0.91 -6.65 -7.05
C ALA A 100 0.55 -7.62 -8.18
N THR A 101 0.07 -8.81 -7.84
CA THR A 101 -0.57 -9.77 -8.76
C THR A 101 -2.03 -9.91 -8.39
N PHE A 102 -2.92 -9.65 -9.35
CA PHE A 102 -4.36 -9.63 -9.14
C PHE A 102 -5.00 -10.91 -9.69
N TYR A 103 -5.99 -11.43 -8.98
CA TYR A 103 -6.68 -12.67 -9.31
C TYR A 103 -8.15 -12.40 -9.65
N ALA A 104 -8.75 -13.30 -10.44
CA ALA A 104 -10.13 -13.17 -10.90
C ALA A 104 -11.17 -13.24 -9.77
N ASP A 105 -10.81 -13.82 -8.62
CA ASP A 105 -11.66 -13.86 -7.43
C ASP A 105 -11.69 -12.52 -6.66
N GLY A 106 -10.94 -11.51 -7.11
CA GLY A 106 -10.81 -10.21 -6.46
C GLY A 106 -9.71 -10.16 -5.40
N SER A 107 -9.05 -11.29 -5.10
CA SER A 107 -7.87 -11.30 -4.24
C SER A 107 -6.63 -10.79 -4.97
N PHE A 108 -5.61 -10.40 -4.22
CA PHE A 108 -4.31 -10.07 -4.79
C PHE A 108 -3.17 -10.41 -3.82
N ILE A 109 -1.97 -10.60 -4.38
CA ILE A 109 -0.74 -10.71 -3.60
C ILE A 109 0.13 -9.49 -3.89
N GLN A 110 0.48 -8.76 -2.84
CA GLN A 110 1.53 -7.74 -2.85
C GLN A 110 2.84 -8.34 -2.34
N ARG A 111 3.84 -8.37 -3.20
CA ARG A 111 5.22 -8.70 -2.84
C ARG A 111 6.01 -7.41 -2.67
N PHE A 112 6.68 -7.27 -1.53
CA PHE A 112 7.66 -6.24 -1.26
C PHE A 112 9.05 -6.87 -1.24
N GLU A 113 10.03 -6.23 -1.86
CA GLU A 113 11.43 -6.66 -1.83
C GLU A 113 12.34 -5.53 -1.35
N GLY A 114 13.35 -5.85 -0.55
CA GLY A 114 14.24 -4.86 0.05
C GLY A 114 13.58 -4.09 1.20
N ASN A 115 13.79 -2.77 1.22
CA ASN A 115 13.32 -1.92 2.30
C ASN A 115 11.85 -1.53 2.10
N ALA A 116 10.96 -1.97 3.00
CA ALA A 116 9.55 -1.62 2.95
C ALA A 116 8.96 -1.43 4.36
N ALA A 117 7.83 -0.74 4.43
CA ALA A 117 6.99 -0.64 5.62
C ALA A 117 5.74 -1.47 5.41
N ILE A 118 5.46 -2.41 6.32
CA ILE A 118 4.25 -3.24 6.31
C ILE A 118 3.48 -2.94 7.58
N PHE A 119 2.22 -2.53 7.44
CA PHE A 119 1.32 -2.26 8.54
C PHE A 119 0.01 -3.02 8.35
N LEU A 120 -0.38 -3.77 9.38
CA LEU A 120 -1.58 -4.58 9.50
C LEU A 120 -2.17 -4.35 10.91
N PRO A 121 -3.40 -4.79 11.20
CA PRO A 121 -3.91 -4.75 12.56
C PRO A 121 -2.92 -5.39 13.56
N ASN A 122 -2.51 -4.62 14.56
CA ASN A 122 -1.53 -4.98 15.60
C ASN A 122 -0.12 -5.38 15.09
N LEU A 123 0.27 -4.94 13.88
CA LEU A 123 1.61 -5.18 13.36
C LEU A 123 2.09 -3.98 12.54
N PHE A 124 3.22 -3.40 12.90
CA PHE A 124 3.92 -2.42 12.07
C PHE A 124 5.41 -2.73 12.01
N ILE A 125 5.88 -3.20 10.85
CA ILE A 125 7.27 -3.59 10.65
C ILE A 125 7.94 -2.83 9.53
N LEU A 126 9.23 -2.53 9.73
CA LEU A 126 10.17 -2.25 8.65
C LEU A 126 10.87 -3.55 8.27
N THR A 127 10.84 -3.89 7.00
CA THR A 127 11.55 -5.06 6.47
C THR A 127 12.75 -4.62 5.65
N SER A 128 13.84 -5.38 5.71
CA SER A 128 14.90 -5.41 4.68
C SER A 128 15.01 -6.84 4.18
N GLY A 129 14.21 -7.17 3.17
CA GLY A 129 13.98 -8.55 2.76
C GLY A 129 12.76 -8.71 1.88
N ARG A 130 12.12 -9.89 1.91
CA ARG A 130 10.92 -10.15 1.11
C ARG A 130 9.72 -10.42 1.99
N VAL A 131 8.61 -9.74 1.69
CA VAL A 131 7.29 -9.97 2.29
C VAL A 131 6.29 -10.19 1.17
N ASP A 132 5.58 -11.32 1.18
CA ASP A 132 4.40 -11.53 0.34
C ASP A 132 3.16 -11.39 1.25
N LEU A 133 2.32 -10.40 0.97
CA LEU A 133 1.06 -10.12 1.63
C LEU A 133 -0.09 -10.52 0.70
N LYS A 134 -0.96 -11.43 1.16
CA LYS A 134 -2.20 -11.75 0.44
C LYS A 134 -3.33 -10.92 1.03
N THR A 135 -4.08 -10.24 0.16
CA THR A 135 -5.32 -9.55 0.52
C THR A 135 -6.50 -10.28 -0.13
N PHE A 136 -7.50 -10.58 0.67
CA PHE A 136 -8.72 -11.28 0.25
C PHE A 136 -9.80 -10.29 -0.21
N PRO A 137 -10.84 -10.75 -0.91
CA PRO A 137 -11.91 -9.87 -1.42
C PRO A 137 -12.69 -9.13 -0.33
N ASP A 138 -12.67 -9.63 0.91
CA ASP A 138 -13.26 -8.97 2.08
C ASP A 138 -12.38 -7.85 2.67
N GLY A 139 -11.19 -7.62 2.10
CA GLY A 139 -10.23 -6.63 2.54
C GLY A 139 -9.30 -7.09 3.67
N SER A 140 -9.47 -8.31 4.18
CA SER A 140 -8.53 -8.88 5.15
C SER A 140 -7.19 -9.22 4.48
N SER A 141 -6.09 -9.06 5.22
CA SER A 141 -4.76 -9.33 4.71
C SER A 141 -3.96 -10.22 5.65
N VAL A 142 -3.18 -11.13 5.09
CA VAL A 142 -2.29 -12.04 5.83
C VAL A 142 -0.91 -12.09 5.18
N ILE A 143 0.14 -12.13 5.98
CA ILE A 143 1.49 -12.37 5.49
C ILE A 143 1.62 -13.86 5.15
N VAL A 144 1.81 -14.18 3.88
CA VAL A 144 1.98 -15.55 3.41
C VAL A 144 3.46 -15.96 3.31
N ARG A 145 4.36 -14.98 3.24
CA ARG A 145 5.81 -15.20 3.27
C ARG A 145 6.51 -13.99 3.86
N MET A 146 7.51 -14.23 4.69
CA MET A 146 8.42 -13.20 5.22
C MET A 146 9.82 -13.76 5.35
N SER A 147 10.82 -12.98 4.96
CA SER A 147 12.24 -13.35 5.03
C SER A 147 13.13 -12.11 5.02
N GLY A 148 14.36 -12.21 5.54
CA GLY A 148 15.25 -11.08 5.76
C GLY A 148 15.09 -10.52 7.19
N SER A 149 15.47 -9.27 7.41
CA SER A 149 15.37 -8.64 8.73
C SER A 149 14.07 -7.86 8.90
N GLN A 150 13.51 -7.89 10.11
CA GLN A 150 12.35 -7.10 10.49
C GLN A 150 12.66 -6.28 11.74
N ARG A 151 12.15 -5.06 11.78
CA ARG A 151 12.19 -4.18 12.95
C ARG A 151 10.78 -3.70 13.24
N ASP A 152 10.38 -3.79 14.50
CA ASP A 152 9.10 -3.27 14.98
C ASP A 152 9.13 -1.74 15.00
N VAL A 153 8.29 -1.11 14.20
CA VAL A 153 8.16 0.36 14.18
C VAL A 153 7.62 0.86 15.50
N CYS A 154 6.62 0.18 16.07
CA CYS A 154 5.98 0.62 17.31
C CYS A 154 6.99 0.71 18.45
N ALA A 155 7.92 -0.25 18.56
CA ALA A 155 9.01 -0.22 19.55
C ALA A 155 10.07 0.86 19.25
N LEU A 156 10.28 1.23 17.98
CA LEU A 156 11.27 2.25 17.60
C LEU A 156 10.79 3.70 17.90
N ILE A 157 9.48 3.92 18.00
CA ILE A 157 8.87 5.24 18.25
C ILE A 157 7.98 5.28 19.50
N SER A 158 8.03 4.24 20.34
CA SER A 158 7.39 4.25 21.66
C SER A 158 8.03 5.24 22.63
#